data_AF-A0A2D7DGC9-F1
#
_entry.id   AF-A0A2D7DGC9-F1
#
_cell.length_a   1.000
_cell.length_b   1.000
_cell.length_c   1.000
_cell.angle_alpha   90.00
_cell.angle_beta   90.00
_cell.angle_gamma   90.00
#
_symmetry.space_group_name_H-M   'P 1'
#
loop_
_entity.id
_entity.type
_entity.pdbx_description
1 polymer ?
#
loop_
_entity_poly.entity_id
_entity_poly.type
_entity_poly.pdbx_seq_one_letter_code
_entity_poly.pdbx_strand_id
1 'polypeptide(L)'
;MMIIRNWITMILACCTGVGASSAQSVIFNEVLSRNSSFDYDDFFQFEDWIEIYNAGGILNLEGYHLSDDPDTLNKWVFPPTNPGLTTILPGGHIRVWCDDDEQQGEDHTNFKLSSEGETVFLVEPDGQTIIDSITFGFSQSNISLGRACDGCDNWIYFNVPTPDAPNTVIELPVSTLYINEYQSNNAATVFDEDFDYSPWIEVFNPNDFQVNLSGYQLELNGQSHLFNNNEPWRTTIEAEGFQIFWMDGAPSVGSNHIGWEPNGSGTLRLIGNDGSVVDEITFDNDLSEGISSGRSTDGSPMWTNFSIPTPRVTNALQIITPANVVINEAQSDNFITYVDNTSEFDDWIELHNPTSSAIDIAGYFMSDRLDRPMKWQVPATAGDSTIIPPGGFVMLFADEDGSQGWNHMNFKLSSLGEPLALRSPDGFSVADSVFMPGVMQDRSWGRQFDAHPDWVEFFIPTPNASNGANSIAEEMLAPFTCYPNPVLTGGTVHLNEAVNAYDMNGHLVRVFDKKGAWHIDLPIGTYVLVTQRGGRVAKAAIKLQVL
;
A
#
# COMPACT_ATOMS: atom_id res chain seq x y z
N MET A 1 52.49 -57.04 -23.06
CA MET A 1 51.56 -58.18 -23.01
C MET A 1 50.17 -57.63 -23.30
N MET A 2 49.44 -58.32 -24.17
CA MET A 2 48.43 -57.82 -25.10
C MET A 2 47.08 -57.48 -24.43
N ILE A 3 46.44 -56.41 -24.91
CA ILE A 3 45.05 -56.04 -24.69
C ILE A 3 44.15 -57.01 -25.47
N ILE A 4 43.10 -57.55 -24.84
CA ILE A 4 41.93 -58.08 -25.56
C ILE A 4 40.66 -57.66 -24.81
N ARG A 5 39.83 -56.87 -25.51
CA ARG A 5 38.44 -56.51 -25.19
C ARG A 5 37.54 -57.72 -25.35
N ASN A 6 36.67 -58.01 -24.39
CA ASN A 6 35.51 -58.88 -24.60
C ASN A 6 34.22 -58.08 -24.45
N TRP A 7 33.43 -58.13 -25.52
CA TRP A 7 32.10 -57.55 -25.65
C TRP A 7 31.09 -58.56 -25.09
N ILE A 8 30.17 -58.13 -24.23
CA ILE A 8 29.00 -58.92 -23.86
C ILE A 8 27.79 -58.25 -24.48
N THR A 9 27.21 -58.99 -25.42
CA THR A 9 25.92 -58.77 -26.08
C THR A 9 24.80 -58.88 -25.03
N MET A 10 24.03 -57.82 -24.80
CA MET A 10 22.81 -57.89 -23.99
C MET A 10 21.62 -58.04 -24.92
N ILE A 11 20.83 -59.09 -24.69
CA ILE A 11 19.67 -59.49 -25.48
C ILE A 11 18.52 -58.53 -25.20
N LEU A 12 17.92 -58.04 -26.30
CA LEU A 12 16.73 -57.22 -26.36
C LEU A 12 15.52 -58.02 -25.85
N ALA A 13 15.00 -57.69 -24.66
CA ALA A 13 13.66 -58.11 -24.25
C ALA A 13 12.67 -57.05 -24.73
N CYS A 14 11.93 -57.39 -25.79
CA CYS A 14 10.78 -56.63 -26.26
C CYS A 14 9.66 -56.76 -25.21
N CYS A 15 9.62 -55.85 -24.25
CA CYS A 15 8.40 -55.59 -23.50
C CYS A 15 7.58 -54.63 -24.38
N THR A 16 6.46 -55.12 -24.91
CA THR A 16 5.42 -54.25 -25.46
C THR A 16 4.93 -53.39 -24.30
N GLY A 17 5.43 -52.15 -24.27
CA GLY A 17 4.85 -51.10 -23.46
C GLY A 17 3.40 -50.95 -23.91
N VAL A 18 2.49 -51.42 -23.07
CA VAL A 18 1.12 -50.90 -23.04
C VAL A 18 1.30 -49.40 -22.89
N GLY A 19 0.86 -48.63 -23.89
CA GLY A 19 0.84 -47.18 -23.78
C GLY A 19 0.14 -46.84 -22.48
N ALA A 20 0.83 -46.09 -21.61
CA ALA A 20 0.17 -45.44 -20.51
C ALA A 20 -0.95 -44.60 -21.13
N SER A 21 -2.20 -44.97 -20.85
CA SER A 21 -3.28 -44.01 -20.92
C SER A 21 -2.82 -42.84 -20.07
N SER A 22 -2.74 -41.64 -20.64
CA SER A 22 -2.69 -40.44 -19.79
C SER A 22 -3.83 -40.59 -18.80
N ALA A 23 -3.51 -40.60 -17.51
CA ALA A 23 -4.51 -40.44 -16.46
C ALA A 23 -5.24 -39.11 -16.69
N GLN A 24 -6.46 -38.98 -16.16
CA GLN A 24 -7.25 -37.74 -16.22
C GLN A 24 -6.35 -36.52 -15.99
N SER A 25 -6.29 -35.63 -16.98
CA SER A 25 -5.47 -34.41 -16.94
C SER A 25 -6.41 -33.22 -16.86
N VAL A 26 -7.10 -33.10 -15.72
CA VAL A 26 -7.78 -31.88 -15.33
C VAL A 26 -6.79 -31.00 -14.61
N ILE A 27 -6.65 -29.76 -15.07
CA ILE A 27 -5.62 -28.84 -14.61
C ILE A 27 -6.14 -27.40 -14.66
N PHE A 28 -5.52 -26.50 -13.91
CA PHE A 28 -5.75 -25.07 -14.10
C PHE A 28 -5.20 -24.63 -15.46
N ASN A 29 -5.94 -23.75 -16.13
CA ASN A 29 -5.64 -23.29 -17.47
C ASN A 29 -5.36 -21.78 -17.53
N GLU A 30 -6.15 -20.99 -16.80
CA GLU A 30 -6.05 -19.54 -16.80
C GLU A 30 -6.63 -18.98 -15.49
N VAL A 31 -6.09 -17.86 -15.02
CA VAL A 31 -6.57 -17.14 -13.84
C VAL A 31 -6.61 -15.65 -14.13
N LEU A 32 -7.71 -15.00 -13.76
CA LEU A 32 -7.83 -13.54 -13.72
C LEU A 32 -8.18 -13.14 -12.29
N SER A 33 -7.18 -12.69 -11.53
CA SER A 33 -7.27 -12.29 -10.11
C SER A 33 -7.44 -10.79 -9.90
N ARG A 34 -7.68 -10.04 -10.99
CA ARG A 34 -8.05 -8.64 -10.93
C ARG A 34 -8.89 -8.26 -12.15
N ASN A 35 -10.18 -8.55 -12.10
CA ASN A 35 -11.12 -8.20 -13.16
C ASN A 35 -11.78 -6.85 -12.86
N SER A 36 -11.52 -5.82 -13.66
CA SER A 36 -12.14 -4.50 -13.46
C SER A 36 -13.13 -4.12 -14.54
N SER A 37 -13.02 -4.71 -15.74
CA SER A 37 -13.88 -4.36 -16.86
C SER A 37 -13.91 -5.39 -18.02
N PHE A 38 -13.31 -6.58 -17.86
CA PHE A 38 -13.11 -7.50 -18.99
C PHE A 38 -14.31 -8.43 -19.24
N ASP A 39 -14.60 -9.31 -18.28
CA ASP A 39 -15.71 -10.27 -18.33
C ASP A 39 -16.59 -10.09 -17.09
N TYR A 40 -17.88 -10.40 -17.17
CA TYR A 40 -18.80 -10.25 -16.04
C TYR A 40 -19.68 -11.46 -15.87
N ASP A 41 -20.08 -11.72 -14.64
CA ASP A 41 -20.95 -12.82 -14.26
C ASP A 41 -22.43 -12.59 -14.64
N ASP A 42 -23.31 -13.53 -14.28
CA ASP A 42 -24.76 -13.40 -14.53
C ASP A 42 -25.43 -12.23 -13.75
N PHE A 43 -24.69 -11.56 -12.85
CA PHE A 43 -25.09 -10.41 -12.06
C PHE A 43 -24.49 -9.08 -12.55
N PHE A 44 -23.75 -9.10 -13.66
CA PHE A 44 -23.06 -7.95 -14.24
C PHE A 44 -21.94 -7.38 -13.35
N GLN A 45 -21.31 -8.23 -12.54
CA GLN A 45 -20.16 -7.90 -11.72
C GLN A 45 -18.87 -8.38 -12.38
N PHE A 46 -17.82 -7.57 -12.28
CA PHE A 46 -16.48 -7.92 -12.76
C PHE A 46 -15.75 -8.67 -11.64
N GLU A 47 -16.00 -9.97 -11.55
CA GLU A 47 -15.39 -10.81 -10.52
C GLU A 47 -14.14 -11.52 -11.03
N ASP A 48 -13.27 -11.87 -10.09
CA ASP A 48 -12.09 -12.68 -10.36
C ASP A 48 -12.53 -14.11 -10.70
N TRP A 49 -11.74 -14.82 -11.48
CA TRP A 49 -12.09 -16.18 -11.87
C TRP A 49 -10.87 -17.05 -12.13
N ILE A 50 -11.11 -18.35 -12.04
CA ILE A 50 -10.16 -19.38 -12.43
C ILE A 50 -10.79 -20.33 -13.45
N GLU A 51 -10.01 -20.73 -14.45
CA GLU A 51 -10.44 -21.65 -15.49
C GLU A 51 -9.70 -22.97 -15.37
N ILE A 52 -10.47 -24.06 -15.53
CA ILE A 52 -10.00 -25.43 -15.48
C ILE A 52 -10.18 -26.06 -16.86
N TYR A 53 -9.13 -26.70 -17.36
CA TYR A 53 -9.12 -27.41 -18.63
C TYR A 53 -9.04 -28.91 -18.44
N ASN A 54 -9.76 -29.67 -19.28
CA ASN A 54 -9.72 -31.12 -19.28
C ASN A 54 -9.20 -31.68 -20.61
N ALA A 55 -7.95 -32.10 -20.65
CA ALA A 55 -7.37 -32.76 -21.83
C ALA A 55 -7.80 -34.24 -21.99
N GLY A 56 -8.52 -34.79 -21.00
CA GLY A 56 -8.88 -36.20 -20.91
C GLY A 56 -10.22 -36.57 -21.57
N GLY A 57 -10.83 -37.65 -21.06
CA GLY A 57 -12.21 -38.02 -21.40
C GLY A 57 -13.23 -37.12 -20.70
N ILE A 58 -14.53 -37.38 -20.89
CA ILE A 58 -15.58 -36.67 -20.12
C ILE A 58 -15.30 -36.83 -18.62
N LEU A 59 -15.27 -35.72 -17.89
CA LEU A 59 -15.01 -35.67 -16.45
C LEU A 59 -16.13 -34.90 -15.76
N ASN A 60 -16.65 -35.43 -14.66
CA ASN A 60 -17.54 -34.70 -13.75
C ASN A 60 -16.73 -34.33 -12.50
N LEU A 61 -16.69 -33.05 -12.17
CA LEU A 61 -16.02 -32.47 -11.02
C LEU A 61 -16.87 -32.48 -9.75
N GLU A 62 -18.07 -33.04 -9.76
CA GLU A 62 -18.87 -33.22 -8.54
C GLU A 62 -18.04 -33.72 -7.35
N GLY A 63 -18.09 -32.94 -6.25
CA GLY A 63 -17.39 -33.24 -5.01
C GLY A 63 -15.90 -32.90 -4.99
N TYR A 64 -15.29 -32.47 -6.11
CA TYR A 64 -13.94 -31.90 -6.11
C TYR A 64 -13.96 -30.57 -5.36
N HIS A 65 -12.79 -30.07 -4.96
CA HIS A 65 -12.69 -28.81 -4.21
C HIS A 65 -11.75 -27.81 -4.86
N LEU A 66 -12.03 -26.53 -4.63
CA LEU A 66 -11.09 -25.42 -4.81
C LEU A 66 -10.76 -24.80 -3.46
N SER A 67 -9.50 -24.39 -3.30
CA SER A 67 -9.04 -23.66 -2.13
C SER A 67 -7.85 -22.76 -2.46
N ASP A 68 -7.82 -21.59 -1.86
CA ASP A 68 -6.70 -20.62 -1.76
C ASP A 68 -5.93 -20.77 -0.42
N ASP A 69 -6.36 -21.68 0.46
CA ASP A 69 -5.77 -21.90 1.79
C ASP A 69 -5.08 -23.28 1.87
N PRO A 70 -3.74 -23.34 2.04
CA PRO A 70 -3.03 -24.61 2.16
C PRO A 70 -3.36 -25.38 3.45
N ASP A 71 -3.89 -24.71 4.48
CA ASP A 71 -4.31 -25.34 5.73
C ASP A 71 -5.76 -25.86 5.66
N THR A 72 -6.53 -25.40 4.66
CA THR A 72 -7.93 -25.77 4.44
C THR A 72 -8.17 -26.15 2.98
N LEU A 73 -7.72 -27.34 2.54
CA LEU A 73 -7.81 -27.78 1.13
C LEU A 73 -9.23 -28.02 0.59
N ASN A 74 -10.26 -27.93 1.43
CA ASN A 74 -11.65 -28.24 1.09
C ASN A 74 -12.61 -27.06 1.28
N LYS A 75 -12.15 -25.82 1.03
CA LYS A 75 -12.96 -24.59 1.21
C LYS A 75 -14.24 -24.58 0.39
N TRP A 76 -14.13 -24.64 -0.93
CA TRP A 76 -15.27 -24.65 -1.84
C TRP A 76 -15.40 -25.99 -2.54
N VAL A 77 -16.62 -26.48 -2.73
CA VAL A 77 -16.89 -27.80 -3.32
C VAL A 77 -17.72 -27.66 -4.60
N PHE A 78 -17.27 -28.32 -5.66
CA PHE A 78 -18.06 -28.44 -6.90
C PHE A 78 -19.39 -29.16 -6.60
N PRO A 79 -20.53 -28.52 -6.92
CA PRO A 79 -21.81 -28.96 -6.39
C PRO A 79 -22.31 -30.27 -7.04
N PRO A 80 -22.95 -31.16 -6.27
CA PRO A 80 -23.54 -32.40 -6.80
C PRO A 80 -24.87 -32.19 -7.53
N THR A 81 -25.39 -30.96 -7.53
CA THR A 81 -26.75 -30.62 -7.94
C THR A 81 -26.86 -30.21 -9.40
N ASN A 82 -25.77 -29.81 -10.05
CA ASN A 82 -25.78 -29.36 -11.43
C ASN A 82 -24.67 -30.00 -12.29
N PRO A 83 -24.96 -31.14 -12.93
CA PRO A 83 -24.05 -31.78 -13.87
C PRO A 83 -23.66 -30.89 -15.07
N GLY A 84 -24.46 -29.87 -15.39
CA GLY A 84 -24.18 -28.92 -16.47
C GLY A 84 -23.04 -27.97 -16.16
N LEU A 85 -22.84 -27.63 -14.88
CA LEU A 85 -21.75 -26.76 -14.40
C LEU A 85 -20.53 -27.54 -13.92
N THR A 86 -20.63 -28.86 -13.74
CA THR A 86 -19.55 -29.70 -13.19
C THR A 86 -18.97 -30.68 -14.19
N THR A 87 -19.60 -30.89 -15.36
CA THR A 87 -19.10 -31.81 -16.38
C THR A 87 -18.27 -31.09 -17.44
N ILE A 88 -16.97 -31.39 -17.50
CA ILE A 88 -16.07 -30.94 -18.57
C ILE A 88 -15.97 -32.01 -19.65
N LEU A 89 -16.29 -31.63 -20.89
CA LEU A 89 -16.07 -32.48 -22.07
C LEU A 89 -14.58 -32.59 -22.42
N PRO A 90 -14.16 -33.58 -23.23
CA PRO A 90 -12.80 -33.66 -23.73
C PRO A 90 -12.38 -32.38 -24.47
N GLY A 91 -11.28 -31.76 -24.02
CA GLY A 91 -10.80 -30.49 -24.55
C GLY A 91 -11.66 -29.28 -24.18
N GLY A 92 -12.55 -29.43 -23.20
CA GLY A 92 -13.40 -28.35 -22.70
C GLY A 92 -12.82 -27.65 -21.48
N HIS A 93 -13.51 -26.58 -21.09
CA HIS A 93 -13.14 -25.66 -20.02
C HIS A 93 -14.33 -25.47 -19.06
N ILE A 94 -14.03 -25.16 -17.81
CA ILE A 94 -14.98 -24.60 -16.84
C ILE A 94 -14.33 -23.36 -16.21
N ARG A 95 -15.02 -22.24 -16.26
CA ARG A 95 -14.72 -21.05 -15.45
C ARG A 95 -15.47 -21.15 -14.12
N VAL A 96 -14.81 -20.74 -13.04
CA VAL A 96 -15.39 -20.59 -11.69
C VAL A 96 -15.09 -19.17 -11.22
N TRP A 97 -16.12 -18.45 -10.76
CA TRP A 97 -16.01 -17.12 -10.18
C TRP A 97 -15.49 -17.20 -8.74
N CYS A 98 -14.53 -16.36 -8.40
CA CYS A 98 -13.89 -16.30 -7.09
C CYS A 98 -14.17 -14.95 -6.44
N ASP A 99 -15.32 -14.82 -5.80
CA ASP A 99 -15.89 -13.55 -5.33
C ASP A 99 -16.31 -13.53 -3.86
N ASP A 100 -16.17 -14.64 -3.14
CA ASP A 100 -16.68 -14.84 -1.78
C ASP A 100 -18.21 -14.68 -1.64
N ASP A 101 -18.97 -15.06 -2.68
CA ASP A 101 -20.45 -14.96 -2.68
C ASP A 101 -21.15 -16.20 -3.27
N GLU A 102 -21.16 -17.31 -2.53
CA GLU A 102 -21.89 -18.54 -2.90
C GLU A 102 -23.42 -18.34 -3.07
N GLN A 103 -23.99 -17.18 -2.70
CA GLN A 103 -25.42 -16.92 -2.88
C GLN A 103 -25.76 -16.59 -4.34
N GLN A 104 -24.77 -16.24 -5.15
CA GLN A 104 -24.93 -15.89 -6.56
C GLN A 104 -25.09 -17.11 -7.45
N GLY A 105 -24.41 -18.21 -7.15
CA GLY A 105 -24.48 -19.38 -8.00
C GLY A 105 -23.67 -20.56 -7.52
N GLU A 106 -23.88 -21.68 -8.21
CA GLU A 106 -23.17 -22.94 -8.00
C GLU A 106 -21.75 -22.93 -8.61
N ASP A 107 -21.39 -21.86 -9.30
CA ASP A 107 -20.10 -21.55 -9.95
C ASP A 107 -19.37 -20.36 -9.29
N HIS A 108 -19.84 -19.90 -8.12
CA HIS A 108 -19.23 -18.85 -7.30
C HIS A 108 -18.61 -19.46 -6.04
N THR A 109 -17.35 -19.15 -5.74
CA THR A 109 -16.66 -19.69 -4.56
C THR A 109 -16.92 -18.91 -3.28
N ASN A 110 -16.59 -19.51 -2.13
CA ASN A 110 -16.59 -18.85 -0.81
C ASN A 110 -15.23 -18.22 -0.46
N PHE A 111 -14.51 -17.76 -1.48
CA PHE A 111 -13.27 -17.02 -1.31
C PHE A 111 -13.05 -16.12 -2.53
N LYS A 112 -12.22 -15.09 -2.38
CA LYS A 112 -11.84 -14.18 -3.45
C LYS A 112 -10.34 -14.26 -3.69
N LEU A 113 -9.92 -14.00 -4.93
CA LEU A 113 -8.51 -14.00 -5.27
C LEU A 113 -7.82 -12.70 -4.83
N SER A 114 -6.59 -12.81 -4.30
CA SER A 114 -5.75 -11.68 -3.98
C SER A 114 -4.99 -11.19 -5.21
N SER A 115 -5.18 -9.93 -5.58
CA SER A 115 -4.40 -9.29 -6.66
C SER A 115 -2.90 -9.12 -6.35
N GLU A 116 -2.46 -9.38 -5.11
CA GLU A 116 -1.05 -9.41 -4.73
C GLU A 116 -0.38 -10.78 -4.95
N GLY A 117 -1.19 -11.80 -5.24
CA GLY A 117 -0.77 -13.16 -5.48
C GLY A 117 -1.03 -14.12 -4.32
N GLU A 118 -1.28 -15.37 -4.67
CA GLU A 118 -1.51 -16.47 -3.74
C GLU A 118 -1.33 -17.83 -4.45
N THR A 119 -1.70 -18.93 -3.80
CA THR A 119 -1.77 -20.26 -4.42
C THR A 119 -3.16 -20.82 -4.36
N VAL A 120 -3.69 -21.28 -5.49
CA VAL A 120 -4.98 -21.98 -5.59
C VAL A 120 -4.74 -23.46 -5.89
N PHE A 121 -5.52 -24.32 -5.24
CA PHE A 121 -5.44 -25.77 -5.27
C PHE A 121 -6.72 -26.37 -5.86
N LEU A 122 -6.57 -27.30 -6.80
CA LEU A 122 -7.64 -28.19 -7.26
C LEU A 122 -7.48 -29.54 -6.56
N VAL A 123 -8.51 -29.98 -5.84
CA VAL A 123 -8.41 -31.10 -4.89
C VAL A 123 -9.47 -32.17 -5.19
N GLU A 124 -9.09 -33.43 -5.05
CA GLU A 124 -10.01 -34.57 -5.22
C GLU A 124 -11.17 -34.54 -4.20
N PRO A 125 -12.23 -35.35 -4.42
CA PRO A 125 -13.35 -35.47 -3.49
C PRO A 125 -13.03 -35.98 -2.09
N ASP A 126 -11.81 -36.46 -1.83
CA ASP A 126 -11.35 -36.81 -0.49
C ASP A 126 -10.98 -35.59 0.38
N GLY A 127 -10.95 -34.38 -0.23
CA GLY A 127 -10.60 -33.11 0.41
C GLY A 127 -9.14 -32.99 0.82
N GLN A 128 -8.25 -33.85 0.30
CA GLN A 128 -6.83 -33.91 0.70
C GLN A 128 -5.86 -34.07 -0.46
N THR A 129 -6.25 -34.79 -1.51
CA THR A 129 -5.35 -35.09 -2.64
C THR A 129 -5.38 -33.94 -3.65
N ILE A 130 -4.30 -33.16 -3.69
CA ILE A 130 -4.11 -32.08 -4.67
C ILE A 130 -3.84 -32.68 -6.05
N ILE A 131 -4.64 -32.29 -7.03
CA ILE A 131 -4.54 -32.70 -8.45
C ILE A 131 -3.65 -31.73 -9.20
N ASP A 132 -3.89 -30.43 -9.01
CA ASP A 132 -3.12 -29.35 -9.60
C ASP A 132 -3.12 -28.14 -8.66
N SER A 133 -2.13 -27.26 -8.84
CA SER A 133 -2.03 -26.02 -8.10
C SER A 133 -1.40 -24.94 -8.97
N ILE A 134 -1.86 -23.71 -8.82
CA ILE A 134 -1.26 -22.54 -9.45
C ILE A 134 -0.86 -21.54 -8.38
N THR A 135 0.38 -21.05 -8.46
CA THR A 135 0.84 -19.91 -7.68
C THR A 135 1.03 -18.73 -8.62
N PHE A 136 0.44 -17.59 -8.30
CA PHE A 136 0.60 -16.35 -9.05
C PHE A 136 1.01 -15.21 -8.10
N GLY A 137 1.54 -14.13 -8.68
CA GLY A 137 2.00 -12.95 -7.94
C GLY A 137 1.08 -11.75 -8.17
N PHE A 138 1.66 -10.55 -8.05
CA PHE A 138 0.97 -9.30 -8.39
C PHE A 138 0.30 -9.38 -9.76
N SER A 139 -0.92 -8.87 -9.82
CA SER A 139 -1.75 -8.97 -11.01
C SER A 139 -2.17 -7.59 -11.51
N GLN A 140 -2.06 -7.40 -12.82
CA GLN A 140 -2.53 -6.20 -13.50
C GLN A 140 -4.00 -6.36 -13.87
N SER A 141 -4.78 -5.29 -13.75
CA SER A 141 -6.21 -5.30 -14.07
C SER A 141 -6.43 -5.86 -15.48
N ASN A 142 -7.39 -6.77 -15.64
CA ASN A 142 -7.79 -7.34 -16.93
C ASN A 142 -6.68 -8.05 -17.72
N ILE A 143 -5.56 -8.41 -17.08
CA ILE A 143 -4.51 -9.24 -17.66
C ILE A 143 -4.47 -10.55 -16.87
N SER A 144 -4.80 -11.65 -17.54
CA SER A 144 -4.81 -12.98 -16.92
C SER A 144 -3.45 -13.66 -17.03
N LEU A 145 -3.18 -14.59 -16.12
CA LEU A 145 -2.08 -15.53 -16.21
C LEU A 145 -2.64 -16.88 -16.68
N GLY A 146 -2.16 -17.38 -17.82
CA GLY A 146 -2.66 -18.64 -18.39
C GLY A 146 -1.55 -19.50 -18.99
N ARG A 147 -1.88 -20.75 -19.27
CA ARG A 147 -0.99 -21.64 -20.04
C ARG A 147 -0.89 -21.13 -21.48
N ALA A 148 0.29 -21.17 -22.08
CA ALA A 148 0.56 -20.63 -23.42
C ALA A 148 -0.28 -21.30 -24.55
N CYS A 149 -0.82 -22.47 -24.25
CA CYS A 149 -1.86 -23.18 -24.98
C CYS A 149 -2.61 -24.07 -23.98
N ASP A 150 -3.82 -24.50 -24.30
CA ASP A 150 -4.60 -25.39 -23.43
C ASP A 150 -3.77 -26.61 -22.99
N GLY A 151 -3.60 -26.77 -21.68
CA GLY A 151 -2.86 -27.89 -21.14
C GLY A 151 -1.32 -27.78 -21.14
N CYS A 152 -0.76 -26.70 -21.68
CA CYS A 152 0.69 -26.56 -21.87
C CYS A 152 1.43 -26.19 -20.57
N ASP A 153 2.65 -26.69 -20.37
CA ASP A 153 3.42 -26.47 -19.14
C ASP A 153 3.85 -25.01 -18.91
N ASN A 154 3.99 -24.23 -19.99
CA ASN A 154 4.48 -22.86 -19.92
C ASN A 154 3.35 -21.88 -19.62
N TRP A 155 3.51 -21.05 -18.59
CA TRP A 155 2.58 -19.98 -18.25
C TRP A 155 3.04 -18.64 -18.84
N ILE A 156 2.09 -17.85 -19.31
CA ILE A 156 2.29 -16.49 -19.86
C ILE A 156 1.15 -15.59 -19.43
N TYR A 157 1.37 -14.28 -19.48
CA TYR A 157 0.30 -13.31 -19.30
C TYR A 157 -0.42 -13.02 -20.63
N PHE A 158 -1.73 -12.92 -20.58
CA PHE A 158 -2.58 -12.59 -21.73
C PHE A 158 -3.12 -11.17 -21.59
N ASN A 159 -2.79 -10.32 -22.57
CA ASN A 159 -3.40 -8.98 -22.69
C ASN A 159 -4.90 -9.02 -23.00
N VAL A 160 -5.36 -10.14 -23.55
CA VAL A 160 -6.76 -10.43 -23.80
C VAL A 160 -7.00 -11.82 -23.20
N PRO A 161 -7.60 -11.90 -22.00
CA PRO A 161 -7.94 -13.17 -21.38
C PRO A 161 -8.81 -14.05 -22.30
N THR A 162 -8.78 -15.36 -22.09
CA THR A 162 -9.45 -16.35 -22.95
C THR A 162 -10.51 -17.20 -22.23
N PRO A 163 -11.43 -16.63 -21.43
CA PRO A 163 -12.43 -17.41 -20.72
C PRO A 163 -13.31 -18.22 -21.67
N ASP A 164 -13.57 -19.47 -21.31
CA ASP A 164 -14.39 -20.43 -22.04
C ASP A 164 -13.89 -20.75 -23.47
N ALA A 165 -12.60 -20.47 -23.74
CA ALA A 165 -12.00 -20.60 -25.06
C ALA A 165 -10.58 -21.16 -25.00
N PRO A 166 -10.05 -21.72 -26.11
CA PRO A 166 -8.65 -22.16 -26.15
C PRO A 166 -7.66 -21.01 -25.95
N ASN A 167 -6.72 -21.18 -25.02
CA ASN A 167 -5.69 -20.19 -24.75
C ASN A 167 -4.91 -19.84 -26.02
N THR A 168 -5.06 -18.59 -26.46
CA THR A 168 -4.47 -18.08 -27.70
C THR A 168 -4.07 -16.62 -27.52
N VAL A 169 -2.81 -16.30 -27.82
CA VAL A 169 -2.33 -14.92 -27.76
C VAL A 169 -2.99 -14.09 -28.87
N ILE A 170 -3.66 -13.01 -28.46
CA ILE A 170 -4.20 -12.00 -29.36
C ILE A 170 -3.28 -10.78 -29.34
N GLU A 171 -2.68 -10.47 -30.48
CA GLU A 171 -1.89 -9.25 -30.66
C GLU A 171 -2.81 -8.03 -30.78
N LEU A 172 -2.69 -7.11 -29.82
CA LEU A 172 -3.41 -5.83 -29.84
C LEU A 172 -2.73 -4.85 -30.82
N PRO A 173 -3.51 -3.96 -31.47
CA PRO A 173 -2.95 -2.93 -32.32
C PRO A 173 -2.09 -1.93 -31.53
N VAL A 174 -1.13 -1.31 -32.20
CA VAL A 174 -0.33 -0.23 -31.62
C VAL A 174 -1.23 0.93 -31.20
N SER A 175 -1.09 1.34 -29.94
CA SER A 175 -1.85 2.43 -29.33
C SER A 175 -1.07 3.74 -29.36
N THR A 176 -1.79 4.86 -29.30
CA THR A 176 -1.14 6.16 -29.16
C THR A 176 -0.58 6.28 -27.75
N LEU A 177 0.71 6.56 -27.62
CA LEU A 177 1.39 6.82 -26.35
C LEU A 177 2.32 8.02 -26.55
N TYR A 178 2.66 8.71 -25.48
CA TYR A 178 3.60 9.82 -25.53
C TYR A 178 4.76 9.58 -24.56
N ILE A 179 5.98 9.76 -25.02
CA ILE A 179 7.10 10.03 -24.10
C ILE A 179 6.80 11.41 -23.51
N ASN A 180 6.50 11.44 -22.22
CA ASN A 180 5.86 12.57 -21.57
C ASN A 180 6.86 13.45 -20.83
N GLU A 181 7.75 12.83 -20.08
CA GLU A 181 8.78 13.49 -19.29
C GLU A 181 9.98 12.56 -19.18
N TYR A 182 11.18 13.10 -18.98
CA TYR A 182 12.36 12.32 -18.62
C TYR A 182 13.32 13.14 -17.77
N GLN A 183 14.12 12.44 -16.99
CA GLN A 183 15.22 13.02 -16.24
C GLN A 183 16.50 12.22 -16.49
N SER A 184 17.46 12.84 -17.19
CA SER A 184 18.73 12.20 -17.52
C SER A 184 19.70 12.15 -16.33
N ASN A 185 19.53 13.05 -15.36
CA ASN A 185 20.36 13.13 -14.15
C ASN A 185 19.47 13.28 -12.91
N ASN A 186 19.10 12.13 -12.35
CA ASN A 186 18.30 12.01 -11.16
C ASN A 186 19.20 11.74 -9.95
N ALA A 187 19.10 12.58 -8.92
CA ALA A 187 19.85 12.40 -7.69
C ALA A 187 18.97 12.39 -6.43
N ALA A 188 17.70 12.75 -6.55
CA ALA A 188 16.84 12.98 -5.39
C ALA A 188 15.32 13.02 -5.67
N THR A 189 14.85 12.81 -6.91
CA THR A 189 13.44 13.11 -7.25
C THR A 189 12.54 11.90 -7.01
N VAL A 190 12.87 10.77 -7.63
CA VAL A 190 12.23 9.46 -7.45
C VAL A 190 13.32 8.40 -7.44
N PHE A 191 13.12 7.33 -6.68
CA PHE A 191 14.03 6.19 -6.67
C PHE A 191 13.27 4.93 -7.09
N ASP A 192 14.01 3.93 -7.55
CA ASP A 192 13.48 2.62 -7.93
C ASP A 192 13.29 1.70 -6.71
N GLU A 193 12.92 0.45 -6.96
CA GLU A 193 12.64 -0.54 -5.93
C GLU A 193 13.86 -0.90 -5.06
N ASP A 194 15.07 -0.61 -5.55
CA ASP A 194 16.34 -0.81 -4.84
C ASP A 194 16.81 0.48 -4.12
N PHE A 195 15.97 1.52 -4.12
CA PHE A 195 16.25 2.85 -3.57
C PHE A 195 17.35 3.62 -4.31
N ASP A 196 17.60 3.28 -5.57
CA ASP A 196 18.56 3.95 -6.42
C ASP A 196 17.91 5.09 -7.23
N TYR A 197 18.63 6.22 -7.33
CA TYR A 197 18.21 7.37 -8.12
C TYR A 197 18.68 7.21 -9.56
N SER A 198 17.98 6.37 -10.30
CA SER A 198 18.28 6.07 -11.70
C SER A 198 17.71 7.15 -12.65
N PRO A 199 18.36 7.44 -13.79
CA PRO A 199 17.72 8.19 -14.87
C PRO A 199 16.43 7.51 -15.30
N TRP A 200 15.44 8.28 -15.74
CA TRP A 200 14.13 7.73 -16.07
C TRP A 200 13.46 8.43 -17.23
N ILE A 201 12.58 7.70 -17.89
CA ILE A 201 11.58 8.23 -18.81
C ILE A 201 10.19 7.91 -18.26
N GLU A 202 9.24 8.77 -18.59
CA GLU A 202 7.82 8.56 -18.34
C GLU A 202 7.09 8.46 -19.67
N VAL A 203 6.22 7.47 -19.77
CA VAL A 203 5.29 7.32 -20.88
C VAL A 203 3.88 7.61 -20.37
N PHE A 204 3.16 8.46 -21.10
CA PHE A 204 1.77 8.81 -20.86
C PHE A 204 0.85 8.06 -21.83
N ASN A 205 -0.23 7.50 -21.30
CA ASN A 205 -1.30 6.87 -22.04
C ASN A 205 -2.51 7.82 -22.15
N PRO A 206 -2.76 8.46 -23.30
CA PRO A 206 -3.91 9.36 -23.49
C PRO A 206 -5.23 8.63 -23.77
N ASN A 207 -5.23 7.31 -23.86
CA ASN A 207 -6.41 6.53 -24.24
C ASN A 207 -7.33 6.31 -23.03
N ASP A 208 -8.60 6.00 -23.30
CA ASP A 208 -9.63 5.64 -22.31
C ASP A 208 -9.57 4.15 -21.90
N PHE A 209 -8.51 3.45 -22.30
CA PHE A 209 -8.21 2.07 -21.95
C PHE A 209 -6.73 1.90 -21.60
N GLN A 210 -6.41 0.86 -20.81
CA GLN A 210 -5.03 0.54 -20.45
C GLN A 210 -4.22 0.05 -21.66
N VAL A 211 -2.91 0.32 -21.68
CA VAL A 211 -1.99 -0.14 -22.72
C VAL A 211 -0.82 -0.87 -22.05
N ASN A 212 -0.67 -2.17 -22.33
CA ASN A 212 0.53 -2.93 -21.97
C ASN A 212 1.61 -2.73 -23.04
N LEU A 213 2.80 -2.28 -22.63
CA LEU A 213 3.93 -2.06 -23.52
C LEU A 213 4.65 -3.33 -23.94
N SER A 214 4.25 -4.54 -23.49
CA SER A 214 4.83 -5.80 -23.97
C SER A 214 4.96 -5.82 -25.50
N GLY A 215 6.18 -6.06 -26.00
CA GLY A 215 6.51 -6.08 -27.43
C GLY A 215 6.86 -4.70 -28.04
N TYR A 216 6.58 -3.60 -27.34
CA TYR A 216 7.07 -2.27 -27.71
C TYR A 216 8.58 -2.18 -27.47
N GLN A 217 9.24 -1.21 -28.10
CA GLN A 217 10.66 -0.96 -27.95
C GLN A 217 10.95 0.50 -27.64
N LEU A 218 11.95 0.72 -26.79
CA LEU A 218 12.56 2.03 -26.56
C LEU A 218 13.94 2.06 -27.20
N GLU A 219 14.19 3.02 -28.09
CA GLU A 219 15.46 3.17 -28.80
C GLU A 219 16.08 4.55 -28.56
N LEU A 220 17.35 4.57 -28.14
CA LEU A 220 18.19 5.78 -28.07
C LEU A 220 19.54 5.51 -28.75
N ASN A 221 19.88 6.31 -29.77
CA ASN A 221 21.18 6.24 -30.45
C ASN A 221 21.56 4.82 -30.95
N GLY A 222 20.58 3.99 -31.31
CA GLY A 222 20.77 2.61 -31.76
C GLY A 222 20.93 1.57 -30.64
N GLN A 223 20.88 1.98 -29.37
CA GLN A 223 20.59 1.08 -28.25
C GLN A 223 19.08 0.88 -28.21
N SER A 224 18.63 -0.38 -28.12
CA SER A 224 17.21 -0.73 -28.08
C SER A 224 16.93 -1.63 -26.87
N HIS A 225 15.77 -1.42 -26.26
CA HIS A 225 15.21 -2.27 -25.22
C HIS A 225 13.82 -2.72 -25.65
N LEU A 226 13.55 -4.03 -25.59
CA LEU A 226 12.25 -4.63 -25.85
C LEU A 226 11.54 -4.87 -24.51
N PHE A 227 10.37 -4.26 -24.33
CA PHE A 227 9.54 -4.50 -23.15
C PHE A 227 9.02 -5.94 -23.19
N ASN A 228 9.22 -6.66 -22.08
CA ASN A 228 8.77 -8.04 -21.91
C ASN A 228 7.38 -8.08 -21.24
N ASN A 229 6.78 -9.28 -21.13
CA ASN A 229 5.47 -9.47 -20.52
C ASN A 229 5.53 -10.25 -19.20
N ASN A 230 6.65 -10.24 -18.48
CA ASN A 230 6.83 -11.05 -17.27
C ASN A 230 6.21 -10.40 -16.03
N GLU A 231 6.12 -9.06 -16.02
CA GLU A 231 5.53 -8.29 -14.94
C GLU A 231 4.61 -7.20 -15.52
N PRO A 232 3.44 -7.59 -16.06
CA PRO A 232 2.53 -6.65 -16.71
C PRO A 232 2.09 -5.48 -15.81
N TRP A 233 2.12 -5.63 -14.49
CA TRP A 233 1.84 -4.56 -13.52
C TRP A 233 2.91 -3.45 -13.51
N ARG A 234 4.07 -3.67 -14.16
CA ARG A 234 5.16 -2.70 -14.33
C ARG A 234 5.22 -2.11 -15.74
N THR A 235 4.58 -2.74 -16.71
CA THR A 235 4.63 -2.35 -18.14
C THR A 235 3.28 -1.90 -18.69
N THR A 236 2.21 -2.01 -17.91
CA THR A 236 0.88 -1.56 -18.28
C THR A 236 0.61 -0.17 -17.74
N ILE A 237 0.20 0.71 -18.64
CA ILE A 237 -0.18 2.08 -18.33
C ILE A 237 -1.71 2.13 -18.36
N GLU A 238 -2.34 2.41 -17.22
CA GLU A 238 -3.78 2.58 -17.13
C GLU A 238 -4.28 3.70 -18.06
N ALA A 239 -5.60 3.72 -18.31
CA ALA A 239 -6.23 4.81 -19.05
C ALA A 239 -5.89 6.17 -18.42
N GLU A 240 -5.51 7.16 -19.24
CA GLU A 240 -5.07 8.49 -18.79
C GLU A 240 -3.88 8.46 -17.79
N GLY A 241 -3.17 7.34 -17.70
CA GLY A 241 -2.13 7.07 -16.72
C GLY A 241 -0.70 7.36 -17.21
N PHE A 242 0.24 7.25 -16.28
CA PHE A 242 1.66 7.50 -16.47
C PHE A 242 2.47 6.32 -15.92
N GLN A 243 3.52 5.91 -16.63
CA GLN A 243 4.43 4.86 -16.17
C GLN A 243 5.88 5.29 -16.36
N ILE A 244 6.68 5.07 -15.32
CA ILE A 244 8.12 5.30 -15.34
C ILE A 244 8.85 4.04 -15.78
N PHE A 245 9.87 4.25 -16.61
CA PHE A 245 10.87 3.26 -16.96
C PHE A 245 12.27 3.77 -16.63
N TRP A 246 13.03 2.97 -15.90
CA TRP A 246 14.37 3.31 -15.40
C TRP A 246 15.42 3.02 -16.47
N MET A 247 16.20 4.02 -16.86
CA MET A 247 17.28 3.90 -17.84
C MET A 247 18.62 3.63 -17.17
N ASP A 248 18.75 2.44 -16.58
CA ASP A 248 19.83 2.08 -15.64
C ASP A 248 20.70 0.90 -16.09
N GLY A 249 20.36 0.25 -17.20
CA GLY A 249 21.08 -0.94 -17.66
C GLY A 249 20.83 -2.19 -16.82
N ALA A 250 19.79 -2.22 -15.98
CA ALA A 250 19.52 -3.30 -15.03
C ALA A 250 18.18 -4.02 -15.28
N PRO A 251 17.94 -4.60 -16.48
CA PRO A 251 16.66 -5.20 -16.85
C PRO A 251 16.29 -6.47 -16.06
N SER A 252 17.18 -6.95 -15.19
CA SER A 252 16.92 -8.05 -14.27
C SER A 252 16.24 -7.62 -12.96
N VAL A 253 16.20 -6.32 -12.65
CA VAL A 253 15.54 -5.79 -11.44
C VAL A 253 14.02 -5.82 -11.61
N GLY A 254 13.54 -5.45 -12.79
CA GLY A 254 12.13 -5.53 -13.14
C GLY A 254 11.87 -5.16 -14.59
N SER A 255 10.65 -5.43 -15.06
CA SER A 255 10.23 -5.22 -16.45
C SER A 255 10.10 -3.73 -16.82
N ASN A 256 10.12 -2.84 -15.82
CA ASN A 256 10.25 -1.40 -16.00
C ASN A 256 11.70 -0.89 -16.07
N HIS A 257 12.71 -1.77 -15.98
CA HIS A 257 14.13 -1.39 -16.08
C HIS A 257 14.69 -1.65 -17.48
N ILE A 258 15.29 -0.62 -18.05
CA ILE A 258 15.79 -0.60 -19.42
C ILE A 258 17.18 -1.22 -19.49
N GLY A 259 17.45 -1.94 -20.59
CA GLY A 259 18.68 -2.70 -20.80
C GLY A 259 19.94 -1.87 -21.05
N TRP A 260 19.86 -0.54 -20.92
CA TRP A 260 20.95 0.38 -21.20
C TRP A 260 20.79 1.69 -20.42
N GLU A 261 21.92 2.36 -20.21
CA GLU A 261 21.99 3.74 -19.71
C GLU A 261 22.17 4.74 -20.88
N PRO A 262 21.68 5.98 -20.77
CA PRO A 262 21.88 7.00 -21.80
C PRO A 262 23.36 7.39 -21.94
N ASN A 263 23.90 7.25 -23.16
CA ASN A 263 25.32 7.53 -23.44
C ASN A 263 25.59 8.91 -24.08
N GLY A 264 24.56 9.77 -24.15
CA GLY A 264 24.61 11.10 -24.75
C GLY A 264 23.25 11.54 -25.27
N SER A 265 23.11 12.84 -25.58
CA SER A 265 21.91 13.39 -26.20
C SER A 265 21.67 12.76 -27.58
N GLY A 266 20.41 12.72 -28.02
CA GLY A 266 20.07 12.01 -29.25
C GLY A 266 18.58 12.01 -29.59
N THR A 267 18.20 11.09 -30.46
CA THR A 267 16.79 10.84 -30.79
C THR A 267 16.32 9.62 -30.01
N LEU A 268 15.34 9.82 -29.13
CA LEU A 268 14.67 8.77 -28.37
C LEU A 268 13.34 8.43 -29.06
N ARG A 269 13.10 7.14 -29.30
CA ARG A 269 11.89 6.64 -29.97
C ARG A 269 11.18 5.60 -29.14
N LEU A 270 9.87 5.73 -29.04
CA LEU A 270 8.97 4.65 -28.65
C LEU A 270 8.43 3.99 -29.92
N ILE A 271 8.69 2.70 -30.09
CA ILE A 271 8.35 1.93 -31.28
C ILE A 271 7.35 0.85 -30.88
N GLY A 272 6.25 0.73 -31.62
CA GLY A 272 5.19 -0.25 -31.37
C GLY A 272 5.61 -1.68 -31.70
N ASN A 273 4.81 -2.66 -31.26
CA ASN A 273 5.03 -4.09 -31.54
C ASN A 273 5.02 -4.42 -33.05
N ASP A 274 4.41 -3.58 -33.89
CA ASP A 274 4.41 -3.70 -35.35
C ASP A 274 5.59 -3.00 -36.05
N GLY A 275 6.47 -2.34 -35.29
CA GLY A 275 7.63 -1.59 -35.78
C GLY A 275 7.34 -0.14 -36.18
N SER A 276 6.11 0.36 -36.02
CA SER A 276 5.79 1.78 -36.22
C SER A 276 6.37 2.67 -35.11
N VAL A 277 6.79 3.88 -35.44
CA VAL A 277 7.21 4.87 -34.43
C VAL A 277 5.96 5.48 -33.82
N VAL A 278 5.74 5.23 -32.54
CA VAL A 278 4.62 5.74 -31.74
C VAL A 278 4.87 7.19 -31.35
N ASP A 279 6.07 7.45 -30.84
CA ASP A 279 6.52 8.80 -30.47
C ASP A 279 8.03 8.96 -30.67
N GLU A 280 8.47 10.18 -30.93
CA GLU A 280 9.87 10.53 -31.18
C GLU A 280 10.19 11.90 -30.56
N ILE A 281 11.27 11.96 -29.78
CA ILE A 281 11.70 13.19 -29.10
C ILE A 281 13.19 13.44 -29.29
N THR A 282 13.60 14.70 -29.09
CA THR A 282 15.02 15.03 -28.87
C THR A 282 15.34 14.85 -27.38
N PHE A 283 16.14 13.85 -27.06
CA PHE A 283 16.60 13.57 -25.71
C PHE A 283 17.87 14.37 -25.40
N ASP A 284 17.87 15.12 -24.30
CA ASP A 284 19.02 15.87 -23.79
C ASP A 284 19.61 15.16 -22.56
N ASN A 285 20.82 14.63 -22.70
CA ASN A 285 21.51 13.97 -21.61
C ASN A 285 22.29 14.95 -20.71
N ASP A 286 22.40 16.21 -21.10
CA ASP A 286 23.20 17.24 -20.41
C ASP A 286 22.36 18.11 -19.45
N LEU A 287 21.16 17.64 -19.05
CA LEU A 287 20.34 18.33 -18.06
C LEU A 287 21.09 18.46 -16.73
N SER A 288 20.85 19.59 -16.05
CA SER A 288 21.36 19.78 -14.68
C SER A 288 20.70 18.78 -13.73
N GLU A 289 21.44 18.36 -12.71
CA GLU A 289 20.95 17.48 -11.66
C GLU A 289 19.62 17.97 -11.08
N GLY A 290 18.64 17.06 -10.94
CA GLY A 290 17.33 17.39 -10.39
C GLY A 290 16.36 18.10 -11.36
N ILE A 291 16.81 18.46 -12.58
CA ILE A 291 15.95 19.01 -13.64
C ILE A 291 15.49 17.88 -14.56
N SER A 292 14.19 17.87 -14.89
CA SER A 292 13.63 17.02 -15.95
C SER A 292 13.28 17.87 -17.18
N SER A 293 13.11 17.21 -18.32
CA SER A 293 12.53 17.79 -19.52
C SER A 293 11.27 17.01 -19.87
N GLY A 294 10.18 17.71 -20.19
CA GLY A 294 8.92 17.06 -20.53
C GLY A 294 8.05 17.96 -21.37
N ARG A 295 6.92 17.40 -21.80
CA ARG A 295 5.90 18.13 -22.55
C ARG A 295 5.27 19.18 -21.63
N SER A 296 4.97 20.37 -22.15
CA SER A 296 4.40 21.47 -21.33
C SER A 296 3.02 21.16 -20.74
N THR A 297 2.37 20.14 -21.30
CA THR A 297 1.10 19.53 -20.92
C THR A 297 1.13 18.13 -21.50
N ASP A 298 0.46 17.17 -20.88
CA ASP A 298 0.58 15.76 -21.31
C ASP A 298 0.22 15.59 -22.79
N GLY A 299 1.08 14.92 -23.54
CA GLY A 299 0.95 14.75 -25.00
C GLY A 299 1.15 16.01 -25.85
N SER A 300 1.38 17.19 -25.27
CA SER A 300 1.65 18.44 -25.99
C SER A 300 2.91 18.35 -26.87
N PRO A 301 2.93 18.91 -28.08
CA PRO A 301 4.15 18.96 -28.90
C PRO A 301 5.20 19.95 -28.35
N MET A 302 4.83 20.80 -27.39
CA MET A 302 5.73 21.79 -26.79
C MET A 302 6.48 21.17 -25.62
N TRP A 303 7.78 21.40 -25.54
CA TRP A 303 8.64 20.92 -24.45
C TRP A 303 9.08 22.07 -23.53
N THR A 304 9.26 21.76 -22.25
CA THR A 304 9.83 22.66 -21.24
C THR A 304 10.71 21.86 -20.29
N ASN A 305 11.54 22.56 -19.51
CA ASN A 305 12.28 21.96 -18.41
C ASN A 305 11.55 22.26 -17.09
N PHE A 306 11.46 21.25 -16.23
CA PHE A 306 10.87 21.38 -14.91
C PHE A 306 11.96 21.42 -13.84
N SER A 307 11.92 22.46 -13.00
CA SER A 307 12.73 22.53 -11.78
C SER A 307 12.17 21.70 -10.64
N ILE A 308 10.93 21.23 -10.78
CA ILE A 308 10.29 20.24 -9.93
C ILE A 308 9.70 19.21 -10.90
N PRO A 309 10.38 18.08 -11.12
CA PRO A 309 9.87 17.03 -12.01
C PRO A 309 8.49 16.54 -11.58
N THR A 310 7.71 16.02 -12.53
CA THR A 310 6.32 15.58 -12.34
C THR A 310 6.11 14.07 -12.55
N PRO A 311 6.97 13.20 -11.98
CA PRO A 311 6.85 11.76 -12.18
C PRO A 311 5.51 11.22 -11.68
N ARG A 312 4.88 10.38 -12.51
CA ARG A 312 3.62 9.66 -12.31
C ARG A 312 2.39 10.56 -12.19
N VAL A 313 2.50 11.82 -12.59
CA VAL A 313 1.40 12.80 -12.56
C VAL A 313 1.40 13.64 -13.84
N THR A 314 0.38 14.47 -14.01
CA THR A 314 0.29 15.39 -15.15
C THR A 314 1.40 16.46 -15.14
N ASN A 315 2.00 16.70 -16.31
CA ASN A 315 2.94 17.80 -16.57
C ASN A 315 2.30 19.19 -16.45
N ALA A 316 0.96 19.28 -16.53
CA ALA A 316 0.23 20.54 -16.58
C ALA A 316 -0.55 20.83 -15.30
N LEU A 317 0.17 21.19 -14.23
CA LEU A 317 -0.45 21.81 -13.08
C LEU A 317 0.36 22.97 -12.52
N GLN A 318 -0.38 23.91 -11.95
CA GLN A 318 0.16 24.88 -11.02
C GLN A 318 0.80 24.11 -9.86
N ILE A 319 2.08 24.36 -9.58
CA ILE A 319 2.73 23.85 -8.36
C ILE A 319 1.95 24.40 -7.15
N ILE A 320 1.40 23.51 -6.33
CA ILE A 320 0.75 23.84 -5.08
C ILE A 320 1.75 23.52 -3.99
N THR A 321 2.46 24.54 -3.50
CA THR A 321 3.40 24.36 -2.38
C THR A 321 2.63 23.84 -1.16
N PRO A 322 2.99 22.66 -0.61
CA PRO A 322 2.29 22.11 0.53
C PRO A 322 2.47 23.02 1.76
N ALA A 323 1.42 23.06 2.59
CA ALA A 323 1.52 23.60 3.93
C ALA A 323 2.45 22.70 4.76
N ASN A 324 3.03 23.26 5.83
CA ASN A 324 3.88 22.49 6.73
C ASN A 324 3.02 21.64 7.68
N VAL A 325 2.40 20.60 7.12
CA VAL A 325 1.75 19.49 7.82
C VAL A 325 2.66 18.27 7.69
N VAL A 326 2.80 17.50 8.78
CA VAL A 326 3.73 16.37 8.84
C VAL A 326 2.98 15.09 9.19
N ILE A 327 3.49 13.96 8.73
CA ILE A 327 3.14 12.64 9.27
C ILE A 327 3.80 12.57 10.65
N ASN A 328 3.01 12.36 11.70
CA ASN A 328 3.48 12.42 13.07
C ASN A 328 3.65 11.03 13.69
N GLU A 329 2.71 10.13 13.40
CA GLU A 329 2.69 8.77 13.93
C GLU A 329 1.82 7.89 13.00
N ALA A 330 2.14 6.61 12.91
CA ALA A 330 1.33 5.63 12.18
C ALA A 330 1.38 4.28 12.89
N GLN A 331 0.32 3.50 12.78
CA GLN A 331 0.21 2.17 13.35
C GLN A 331 -0.43 1.22 12.35
N SER A 332 0.23 0.08 12.14
CA SER A 332 -0.32 -1.09 11.46
C SER A 332 -0.58 -2.18 12.50
N ASP A 333 -1.51 -3.09 12.20
CA ASP A 333 -1.94 -4.17 13.10
C ASP A 333 -2.43 -3.59 14.46
N ASN A 334 -3.47 -2.77 14.39
CA ASN A 334 -4.17 -2.27 15.56
C ASN A 334 -5.20 -3.29 16.06
N PHE A 335 -5.07 -3.73 17.30
CA PHE A 335 -6.00 -4.71 17.87
C PHE A 335 -6.74 -4.16 19.09
N ILE A 336 -6.11 -3.27 19.89
CA ILE A 336 -6.72 -2.72 21.12
C ILE A 336 -6.40 -1.25 21.42
N THR A 337 -5.50 -0.56 20.70
CA THR A 337 -4.94 0.71 21.19
C THR A 337 -5.82 1.91 20.91
N TYR A 338 -6.34 2.03 19.68
CA TYR A 338 -7.18 3.14 19.27
C TYR A 338 -8.39 2.62 18.50
N VAL A 339 -9.57 3.06 18.92
CA VAL A 339 -10.82 2.66 18.29
C VAL A 339 -11.32 3.80 17.43
N ASP A 340 -11.83 3.48 16.25
CA ASP A 340 -12.40 4.43 15.31
C ASP A 340 -13.81 4.90 15.74
N ASN A 341 -14.57 5.51 14.81
CA ASN A 341 -15.92 5.96 15.07
C ASN A 341 -16.99 4.83 15.00
N THR A 342 -16.68 3.70 14.37
CA THR A 342 -17.55 2.53 14.21
C THR A 342 -17.32 1.44 15.26
N SER A 343 -16.34 1.64 16.15
CA SER A 343 -15.90 0.70 17.19
C SER A 343 -14.98 -0.43 16.70
N GLU A 344 -14.26 -0.18 15.60
CA GLU A 344 -13.27 -1.04 14.97
C GLU A 344 -11.84 -0.57 15.31
N PHE A 345 -10.88 -1.51 15.24
CA PHE A 345 -9.48 -1.26 15.52
C PHE A 345 -8.71 -1.30 14.20
N ASP A 346 -8.79 -0.21 13.45
CA ASP A 346 -8.13 -0.12 12.14
C ASP A 346 -6.73 0.45 12.24
N ASP A 347 -5.93 0.17 11.22
CA ASP A 347 -4.65 0.84 11.00
C ASP A 347 -4.89 2.34 10.83
N TRP A 348 -3.90 3.15 11.18
CA TRP A 348 -4.08 4.60 11.12
C TRP A 348 -2.79 5.37 10.89
N ILE A 349 -2.97 6.59 10.38
CA ILE A 349 -1.93 7.59 10.19
C ILE A 349 -2.41 8.88 10.87
N GLU A 350 -1.57 9.43 11.74
CA GLU A 350 -1.78 10.73 12.37
C GLU A 350 -0.98 11.82 11.65
N LEU A 351 -1.67 12.90 11.28
CA LEU A 351 -1.05 14.12 10.76
C LEU A 351 -1.02 15.20 11.84
N HIS A 352 0.08 15.96 11.90
CA HIS A 352 0.25 17.08 12.84
C HIS A 352 0.48 18.41 12.12
N ASN A 353 -0.13 19.47 12.65
CA ASN A 353 0.12 20.85 12.23
C ASN A 353 1.07 21.56 13.22
N PRO A 354 2.39 21.61 12.96
CA PRO A 354 3.36 22.29 13.83
C PRO A 354 3.30 23.83 13.77
N THR A 355 2.44 24.40 12.91
CA THR A 355 2.41 25.84 12.68
C THR A 355 1.49 26.57 13.66
N SER A 356 1.60 27.91 13.70
CA SER A 356 0.73 28.76 14.50
C SER A 356 -0.60 29.12 13.82
N SER A 357 -0.85 28.58 12.63
CA SER A 357 -2.04 28.86 11.81
C SER A 357 -2.75 27.55 11.51
N ALA A 358 -4.07 27.58 11.32
CA ALA A 358 -4.79 26.38 10.89
C ALA A 358 -4.32 25.98 9.48
N ILE A 359 -4.21 24.67 9.24
CA ILE A 359 -3.90 24.09 7.93
C ILE A 359 -5.12 23.31 7.48
N ASP A 360 -5.59 23.59 6.27
CA ASP A 360 -6.61 22.76 5.61
C ASP A 360 -5.90 21.76 4.70
N ILE A 361 -6.13 20.47 4.96
CA ILE A 361 -5.58 19.37 4.16
C ILE A 361 -6.55 18.85 3.09
N ALA A 362 -7.69 19.52 2.86
CA ALA A 362 -8.61 19.16 1.78
C ALA A 362 -7.88 19.06 0.43
N GLY A 363 -8.10 17.95 -0.27
CA GLY A 363 -7.49 17.67 -1.57
C GLY A 363 -6.06 17.14 -1.55
N TYR A 364 -5.41 17.05 -0.39
CA TYR A 364 -4.11 16.38 -0.27
C TYR A 364 -4.25 14.89 -0.58
N PHE A 365 -3.16 14.25 -1.00
CA PHE A 365 -3.13 12.81 -1.24
C PHE A 365 -2.30 12.10 -0.18
N MET A 366 -2.83 11.00 0.34
CA MET A 366 -2.10 10.02 1.14
C MET A 366 -1.83 8.79 0.29
N SER A 367 -0.62 8.25 0.37
CA SER A 367 -0.24 7.02 -0.30
C SER A 367 0.82 6.25 0.49
N ASP A 368 0.65 4.94 0.54
CA ASP A 368 1.62 3.91 0.97
C ASP A 368 2.46 3.36 -0.21
N ARG A 369 2.28 3.92 -1.42
CA ARG A 369 2.82 3.42 -2.67
C ARG A 369 3.53 4.54 -3.44
N LEU A 370 4.84 4.41 -3.59
CA LEU A 370 5.65 5.33 -4.40
C LEU A 370 5.21 5.34 -5.87
N ASP A 371 4.70 4.21 -6.34
CA ASP A 371 4.25 4.02 -7.70
C ASP A 371 2.82 4.49 -7.98
N ARG A 372 2.04 4.75 -6.92
CA ARG A 372 0.71 5.34 -6.98
C ARG A 372 0.64 6.56 -6.05
N PRO A 373 1.25 7.70 -6.42
CA PRO A 373 1.37 8.85 -5.52
C PRO A 373 0.03 9.51 -5.14
N MET A 374 -1.03 9.26 -5.92
CA MET A 374 -2.37 9.81 -5.74
C MET A 374 -3.40 8.74 -5.30
N LYS A 375 -2.99 7.79 -4.42
CA LYS A 375 -3.80 6.61 -4.04
C LYS A 375 -5.13 6.96 -3.35
N TRP A 376 -5.08 7.83 -2.34
CA TRP A 376 -6.27 8.33 -1.64
C TRP A 376 -6.24 9.84 -1.53
N GLN A 377 -7.33 10.51 -1.92
CA GLN A 377 -7.47 11.95 -1.77
C GLN A 377 -8.30 12.29 -0.54
N VAL A 378 -7.79 13.18 0.31
CA VAL A 378 -8.56 13.80 1.40
C VAL A 378 -9.78 14.51 0.80
N PRO A 379 -11.02 14.11 1.14
CA PRO A 379 -12.21 14.62 0.48
C PRO A 379 -12.38 16.13 0.67
N ALA A 380 -12.45 16.88 -0.44
CA ALA A 380 -12.75 18.32 -0.41
C ALA A 380 -14.18 18.65 0.08
N THR A 381 -15.03 17.63 0.20
CA THR A 381 -16.42 17.74 0.65
C THR A 381 -16.58 17.66 2.18
N ALA A 382 -15.52 17.36 2.92
CA ALA A 382 -15.56 17.17 4.37
C ALA A 382 -15.62 18.48 5.18
N GLY A 383 -15.61 19.64 4.50
CA GLY A 383 -15.78 20.96 5.11
C GLY A 383 -14.70 21.25 6.15
N ASP A 384 -15.11 21.79 7.31
CA ASP A 384 -14.17 22.16 8.37
C ASP A 384 -13.45 20.96 9.03
N SER A 385 -13.83 19.72 8.70
CA SER A 385 -13.22 18.50 9.28
C SER A 385 -11.77 18.31 8.83
N THR A 386 -11.39 18.82 7.66
CA THR A 386 -10.01 18.77 7.13
C THR A 386 -9.11 19.87 7.68
N ILE A 387 -9.64 20.76 8.54
CA ILE A 387 -8.89 21.86 9.11
C ILE A 387 -8.21 21.41 10.39
N ILE A 388 -6.90 21.23 10.34
CA ILE A 388 -6.06 20.95 11.51
C ILE A 388 -5.74 22.28 12.21
N PRO A 389 -6.21 22.50 13.47
CA PRO A 389 -5.90 23.71 14.22
C PRO A 389 -4.38 23.87 14.46
N PRO A 390 -3.90 25.07 14.84
CA PRO A 390 -2.51 25.25 15.25
C PRO A 390 -2.10 24.28 16.36
N GLY A 391 -1.03 23.50 16.15
CA GLY A 391 -0.57 22.46 17.07
C GLY A 391 -1.52 21.27 17.20
N GLY A 392 -2.53 21.16 16.34
CA GLY A 392 -3.53 20.09 16.35
C GLY A 392 -3.08 18.85 15.59
N PHE A 393 -3.88 17.80 15.73
CA PHE A 393 -3.69 16.49 15.11
C PHE A 393 -4.96 16.09 14.36
N VAL A 394 -4.82 15.20 13.39
CA VAL A 394 -5.95 14.53 12.74
C VAL A 394 -5.60 13.09 12.40
N MET A 395 -6.56 12.20 12.60
CA MET A 395 -6.44 10.77 12.36
C MET A 395 -7.03 10.41 10.99
N LEU A 396 -6.29 9.66 10.20
CA LEU A 396 -6.73 9.00 8.98
C LEU A 396 -6.69 7.49 9.22
N PHE A 397 -7.78 6.77 9.00
CA PHE A 397 -7.88 5.32 9.16
C PHE A 397 -7.58 4.64 7.83
N ALA A 398 -6.70 3.64 7.86
CA ALA A 398 -6.29 2.82 6.73
C ALA A 398 -7.03 1.47 6.81
N ASP A 399 -8.29 1.46 6.38
CA ASP A 399 -9.24 0.37 6.66
C ASP A 399 -9.87 -0.25 5.40
N GLU A 400 -9.59 0.31 4.22
CA GLU A 400 -10.26 -0.06 2.95
C GLU A 400 -11.77 0.21 2.92
N ASP A 401 -12.29 1.01 3.85
CA ASP A 401 -13.72 1.29 3.96
C ASP A 401 -14.02 2.78 3.97
N GLY A 402 -13.98 3.38 2.77
CA GLY A 402 -14.37 4.78 2.56
C GLY A 402 -15.85 5.10 2.88
N SER A 403 -16.67 4.12 3.28
CA SER A 403 -18.08 4.34 3.65
C SER A 403 -18.25 4.83 5.10
N GLN A 404 -17.22 4.67 5.95
CA GLN A 404 -17.30 4.94 7.39
C GLN A 404 -17.00 6.40 7.79
N GLY A 405 -16.44 7.20 6.88
CA GLY A 405 -16.19 8.61 7.15
C GLY A 405 -15.24 9.24 6.16
N TRP A 406 -15.10 10.57 6.27
CA TRP A 406 -14.22 11.32 5.38
C TRP A 406 -12.74 11.01 5.57
N ASN A 407 -12.38 10.48 6.74
CA ASN A 407 -11.02 10.16 7.14
C ASN A 407 -10.73 8.65 7.09
N HIS A 408 -11.54 7.86 6.39
CA HIS A 408 -11.32 6.43 6.15
C HIS A 408 -10.81 6.23 4.71
N MET A 409 -9.66 5.56 4.59
CA MET A 409 -8.88 5.46 3.36
C MET A 409 -9.22 4.20 2.57
N ASN A 410 -8.98 4.21 1.26
CA ASN A 410 -9.24 3.06 0.38
C ASN A 410 -8.09 2.04 0.36
N PHE A 411 -7.30 1.97 1.43
CA PHE A 411 -6.18 1.04 1.58
C PHE A 411 -5.85 0.77 3.06
N LYS A 412 -5.26 -0.39 3.34
CA LYS A 412 -4.70 -0.76 4.65
C LYS A 412 -3.18 -0.63 4.68
N LEU A 413 -2.61 -0.65 5.89
CA LEU A 413 -1.15 -0.64 6.06
C LEU A 413 -0.59 -2.06 6.15
N SER A 414 0.56 -2.28 5.54
CA SER A 414 1.29 -3.53 5.66
C SER A 414 1.96 -3.67 7.02
N SER A 415 1.75 -4.81 7.69
CA SER A 415 2.49 -5.18 8.91
C SER A 415 3.97 -5.50 8.66
N LEU A 416 4.39 -5.64 7.39
CA LEU A 416 5.78 -5.87 6.99
C LEU A 416 6.57 -4.57 6.79
N GLY A 417 5.90 -3.42 6.78
CA GLY A 417 6.47 -2.09 6.58
C GLY A 417 6.43 -1.62 5.13
N GLU A 418 6.32 -0.30 4.94
CA GLU A 418 6.09 0.35 3.65
C GLU A 418 6.37 1.87 3.69
N PRO A 419 6.52 2.54 2.53
CA PRO A 419 6.70 3.99 2.47
C PRO A 419 5.37 4.74 2.53
N LEU A 420 5.25 5.71 3.43
CA LEU A 420 4.12 6.63 3.54
C LEU A 420 4.50 8.00 2.97
N ALA A 421 3.62 8.61 2.17
CA ALA A 421 3.79 9.94 1.62
C ALA A 421 2.49 10.77 1.68
N LEU A 422 2.62 11.99 2.18
CA LEU A 422 1.59 13.03 2.11
C LEU A 422 1.97 14.03 1.02
N ARG A 423 1.09 14.25 0.05
CA ARG A 423 1.33 15.15 -1.08
C ARG A 423 0.28 16.24 -1.15
N SER A 424 0.69 17.40 -1.66
CA SER A 424 -0.23 18.51 -1.89
C SER A 424 -1.27 18.15 -2.96
N PRO A 425 -2.32 18.96 -3.15
CA PRO A 425 -3.34 18.71 -4.17
C PRO A 425 -2.85 18.73 -5.61
N ASP A 426 -1.59 19.12 -5.87
CA ASP A 426 -0.99 18.96 -7.18
C ASP A 426 -0.58 17.51 -7.50
N GLY A 427 -0.60 16.62 -6.50
CA GLY A 427 -0.34 15.20 -6.65
C GLY A 427 1.14 14.80 -6.64
N PHE A 428 2.08 15.74 -6.72
CA PHE A 428 3.52 15.45 -6.77
C PHE A 428 4.35 16.15 -5.68
N SER A 429 3.99 17.37 -5.27
CA SER A 429 4.71 18.10 -4.23
C SER A 429 4.57 17.38 -2.89
N VAL A 430 5.65 16.82 -2.38
CA VAL A 430 5.68 16.10 -1.11
C VAL A 430 5.61 17.10 0.05
N ALA A 431 4.59 16.97 0.89
CA ALA A 431 4.48 17.67 2.16
C ALA A 431 5.36 17.00 3.22
N ASP A 432 5.26 15.68 3.33
CA ASP A 432 6.09 14.85 4.21
C ASP A 432 6.09 13.39 3.72
N SER A 433 7.12 12.63 4.08
CA SER A 433 7.19 11.19 3.81
C SER A 433 8.05 10.46 4.83
N VAL A 434 7.78 9.18 5.02
CA VAL A 434 8.49 8.31 5.96
C VAL A 434 8.46 6.87 5.47
N PHE A 435 9.51 6.10 5.71
CA PHE A 435 9.42 4.64 5.64
C PHE A 435 8.99 4.12 7.01
N MET A 436 7.81 3.51 7.07
CA MET A 436 7.32 2.84 8.27
C MET A 436 7.84 1.40 8.27
N PRO A 437 8.70 0.99 9.22
CA PRO A 437 9.11 -0.39 9.34
C PRO A 437 7.94 -1.25 9.85
N GLY A 438 8.01 -2.57 9.64
CA GLY A 438 7.13 -3.50 10.34
C GLY A 438 7.28 -3.34 11.86
N VAL A 439 6.18 -3.04 12.54
CA VAL A 439 6.08 -2.93 13.99
C VAL A 439 5.27 -4.10 14.53
N MET A 440 5.44 -4.44 15.82
CA MET A 440 4.56 -5.45 16.44
C MET A 440 3.15 -4.87 16.60
N GLN A 441 2.14 -5.74 16.58
CA GLN A 441 0.75 -5.44 16.94
C GLN A 441 0.67 -4.48 18.13
N ASP A 442 -0.24 -3.51 18.04
CA ASP A 442 -0.50 -2.49 19.06
C ASP A 442 0.66 -1.52 19.36
N ARG A 443 1.62 -1.41 18.44
CA ARG A 443 2.71 -0.44 18.51
C ARG A 443 2.70 0.44 17.28
N SER A 444 3.16 1.66 17.46
CA SER A 444 3.18 2.67 16.41
C SER A 444 4.60 3.12 16.11
N TRP A 445 4.80 3.60 14.90
CA TRP A 445 6.01 4.27 14.45
C TRP A 445 5.73 5.76 14.37
N GLY A 446 6.45 6.58 15.12
CA GLY A 446 6.18 8.01 15.19
C GLY A 446 7.41 8.86 15.43
N ARG A 447 7.27 10.16 15.19
CA ARG A 447 8.32 11.14 15.50
C ARG A 447 8.58 11.18 17.00
N GLN A 448 9.83 11.28 17.44
CA GLN A 448 10.20 11.27 18.86
C GLN A 448 9.47 12.35 19.67
N PHE A 449 9.26 13.52 19.06
CA PHE A 449 8.39 14.60 19.52
C PHE A 449 7.59 15.11 18.32
N ASP A 450 6.53 15.87 18.55
CA ASP A 450 5.70 16.45 17.48
C ASP A 450 6.58 17.16 16.43
N ALA A 451 6.46 16.75 15.16
CA ALA A 451 7.25 17.25 14.04
C ALA A 451 8.79 17.13 14.16
N HIS A 452 9.31 16.29 15.05
CA HIS A 452 10.75 16.04 15.20
C HIS A 452 11.32 15.17 14.08
N PRO A 453 12.53 15.42 13.56
CA PRO A 453 13.11 14.63 12.46
C PRO A 453 13.38 13.16 12.81
N ASP A 454 13.70 12.86 14.07
CA ASP A 454 13.98 11.48 14.51
C ASP A 454 12.69 10.70 14.75
N TRP A 455 12.65 9.46 14.29
CA TRP A 455 11.55 8.51 14.45
C TRP A 455 11.88 7.41 15.46
N VAL A 456 10.87 6.94 16.20
CA VAL A 456 10.97 5.90 17.21
C VAL A 456 9.74 4.98 17.15
N GLU A 457 9.91 3.76 17.66
CA GLU A 457 8.80 2.86 17.94
C GLU A 457 8.19 3.22 19.31
N PHE A 458 6.89 3.47 19.35
CA PHE A 458 6.13 3.69 20.57
C PHE A 458 5.51 2.37 21.04
N PHE A 459 5.86 1.99 22.27
CA PHE A 459 5.23 0.87 22.98
C PHE A 459 3.82 1.21 23.49
N ILE A 460 3.52 2.50 23.58
CA ILE A 460 2.21 3.05 23.92
C ILE A 460 1.98 4.14 22.88
N PRO A 461 1.14 3.88 21.87
CA PRO A 461 0.82 4.86 20.84
C PRO A 461 0.22 6.14 21.42
N THR A 462 0.36 7.25 20.70
CA THR A 462 -0.11 8.58 21.11
C THR A 462 -1.20 9.18 20.20
N PRO A 463 -2.25 8.42 19.82
CA PRO A 463 -3.26 8.90 18.90
C PRO A 463 -3.99 10.14 19.45
N ASN A 464 -4.08 11.17 18.62
CA ASN A 464 -4.67 12.46 18.92
C ASN A 464 -4.01 13.17 20.12
N ALA A 465 -2.71 12.93 20.34
CA ALA A 465 -1.95 13.47 21.46
C ALA A 465 -0.48 13.76 21.07
N SER A 466 0.19 14.60 21.85
CA SER A 466 1.60 14.93 21.60
C SER A 466 2.55 13.76 21.81
N ASN A 467 3.43 13.53 20.85
CA ASN A 467 4.54 12.61 20.93
C ASN A 467 5.57 13.07 21.97
N GLY A 468 6.26 12.11 22.58
CA GLY A 468 7.30 12.40 23.57
C GLY A 468 6.79 12.82 24.96
N ALA A 469 5.46 12.77 25.18
CA ALA A 469 4.85 12.96 26.50
C ALA A 469 5.25 11.90 27.55
N ASN A 470 6.02 10.87 27.17
CA ASN A 470 6.52 9.80 28.04
C ASN A 470 7.63 10.24 29.02
N SER A 471 7.84 11.54 29.23
CA SER A 471 8.60 12.04 30.37
C SER A 471 7.90 13.22 31.05
N ILE A 472 6.80 12.94 31.76
CA ILE A 472 6.66 13.56 33.08
C ILE A 472 7.80 12.99 33.95
N ALA A 473 9.00 13.56 33.80
CA ALA A 473 9.89 13.62 34.94
C ALA A 473 9.10 14.38 36.00
N GLU A 474 8.61 13.67 37.01
CA GLU A 474 8.29 14.30 38.27
C GLU A 474 9.59 14.96 38.73
N GLU A 475 9.76 16.26 38.42
CA GLU A 475 10.77 17.05 39.09
C GLU A 475 10.40 16.94 40.57
N MET A 476 11.10 16.07 41.31
CA MET A 476 11.12 16.12 42.76
C MET A 476 11.77 17.45 43.17
N LEU A 477 11.00 18.53 43.05
CA LEU A 477 11.24 19.75 43.79
C LEU A 477 11.12 19.38 45.28
N ALA A 478 12.01 19.95 46.10
CA ALA A 478 12.09 19.69 47.53
C ALA A 478 10.67 19.58 48.16
N PRO A 479 10.38 18.56 48.99
CA PRO A 479 9.03 18.28 49.42
C PRO A 479 8.43 19.50 50.14
N PHE A 480 7.31 20.00 49.60
CA PHE A 480 6.45 20.94 50.30
C PHE A 480 5.91 20.24 51.56
N THR A 481 6.19 20.81 52.74
CA THR A 481 5.82 20.21 54.04
C THR A 481 4.82 21.09 54.76
N CYS A 482 3.81 20.43 55.31
CA CYS A 482 2.74 21.01 56.09
C CYS A 482 2.53 20.12 57.32
N TYR A 483 2.90 20.59 58.50
CA TYR A 483 2.79 19.82 59.74
C TYR A 483 2.47 20.71 60.96
N PRO A 484 1.74 20.19 61.97
CA PRO A 484 1.01 18.93 61.95
C PRO A 484 -0.13 18.99 60.92
N ASN A 485 -0.42 17.85 60.32
CA ASN A 485 -1.53 17.66 59.41
C ASN A 485 -2.05 16.22 59.60
N PRO A 486 -3.23 16.02 60.20
CA PRO A 486 -4.23 17.04 60.51
C PRO A 486 -3.83 18.05 61.60
N VAL A 487 -4.44 19.23 61.60
CA VAL A 487 -4.29 20.29 62.60
C VAL A 487 -5.64 20.58 63.25
N LEU A 488 -5.68 20.87 64.55
CA LEU A 488 -6.92 21.28 65.21
C LEU A 488 -7.33 22.69 64.78
N THR A 489 -8.63 22.97 64.75
CA THR A 489 -9.17 24.32 64.61
C THR A 489 -8.57 25.24 65.69
N GLY A 490 -7.97 26.38 65.29
CA GLY A 490 -7.20 27.25 66.20
C GLY A 490 -5.80 26.71 66.58
N GLY A 491 -5.33 25.66 65.91
CA GLY A 491 -3.96 25.15 66.03
C GLY A 491 -2.96 25.96 65.21
N THR A 492 -1.70 25.52 65.21
CA THR A 492 -0.62 26.11 64.42
C THR A 492 -0.11 25.10 63.42
N VAL A 493 0.04 25.50 62.15
CA VAL A 493 0.68 24.72 61.08
C VAL A 493 2.03 25.33 60.70
N HIS A 494 2.99 24.50 60.36
CA HIS A 494 4.30 24.90 59.85
C HIS A 494 4.37 24.62 58.36
N LEU A 495 4.69 25.66 57.59
CA LEU A 495 4.83 25.62 56.13
C LEU A 495 6.26 25.99 55.76
N ASN A 496 6.90 25.21 54.88
CA ASN A 496 8.26 25.53 54.40
C ASN A 496 8.28 26.51 53.21
N GLU A 497 7.13 26.89 52.67
CA GLU A 497 6.96 27.85 51.57
C GLU A 497 5.72 28.75 51.74
N ALA A 498 5.58 29.76 50.87
CA ALA A 498 4.38 30.58 50.75
C ALA A 498 3.32 29.87 49.88
N VAL A 499 2.07 29.78 50.37
CA VAL A 499 1.01 29.01 49.72
C VAL A 499 -0.36 29.69 49.81
N ASN A 500 -1.25 29.33 48.90
CA ASN A 500 -2.68 29.64 48.93
C ASN A 500 -3.47 28.41 49.38
N ALA A 501 -4.43 28.57 50.27
CA ALA A 501 -5.39 27.55 50.64
C ALA A 501 -6.69 27.73 49.88
N TYR A 502 -7.16 26.66 49.25
CA TYR A 502 -8.44 26.58 48.57
C TYR A 502 -9.37 25.61 49.29
N ASP A 503 -10.66 25.91 49.32
CA ASP A 503 -11.67 24.92 49.69
C ASP A 503 -11.82 23.83 48.60
N MET A 504 -12.61 22.79 48.88
CA MET A 504 -12.84 21.71 47.92
C MET A 504 -13.67 22.13 46.69
N ASN A 505 -14.25 23.33 46.70
CA ASN A 505 -14.95 23.90 45.54
C ASN A 505 -14.03 24.82 44.71
N GLY A 506 -12.74 24.92 45.07
CA GLY A 506 -11.76 25.73 44.36
C GLY A 506 -11.75 27.21 44.73
N HIS A 507 -12.47 27.64 45.77
CA HIS A 507 -12.42 29.03 46.23
C HIS A 507 -11.18 29.27 47.09
N LEU A 508 -10.47 30.38 46.84
CA LEU A 508 -9.37 30.82 47.68
C LEU A 508 -9.91 31.25 49.05
N VAL A 509 -9.56 30.53 50.11
CA VAL A 509 -10.02 30.79 51.48
C VAL A 509 -8.94 31.42 52.36
N ARG A 510 -7.66 31.22 52.04
CA ARG A 510 -6.54 31.80 52.80
C ARG A 510 -5.29 31.95 51.96
N VAL A 511 -4.49 32.97 52.28
CA VAL A 511 -3.13 33.15 51.74
C VAL A 511 -2.14 33.10 52.90
N PHE A 512 -1.11 32.27 52.76
CA PHE A 512 0.04 32.18 53.65
C PHE A 512 1.26 32.71 52.88
N ASP A 513 1.50 34.01 53.00
CA ASP A 513 2.39 34.77 52.11
C ASP A 513 3.91 34.51 52.29
N LYS A 514 4.29 33.71 53.28
CA LYS A 514 5.67 33.34 53.59
C LYS A 514 5.75 31.98 54.29
N LYS A 515 6.94 31.37 54.21
CA LYS A 515 7.29 30.21 55.04
C LYS A 515 7.25 30.58 56.53
N GLY A 516 6.77 29.68 57.37
CA GLY A 516 6.69 29.90 58.82
C GLY A 516 5.59 29.11 59.52
N ALA A 517 5.40 29.44 60.80
CA ALA A 517 4.32 28.93 61.61
C ALA A 517 3.10 29.86 61.49
N TRP A 518 1.94 29.28 61.23
CA TRP A 518 0.70 29.99 60.98
C TRP A 518 -0.42 29.45 61.85
N HIS A 519 -1.15 30.36 62.50
CA HIS A 519 -2.38 30.01 63.20
C HIS A 519 -3.48 29.70 62.18
N ILE A 520 -4.19 28.58 62.38
CA ILE A 520 -5.26 28.13 61.50
C ILE A 520 -6.60 28.68 62.00
N ASP A 521 -7.09 29.68 61.27
CA ASP A 521 -8.41 30.31 61.41
C ASP A 521 -9.41 29.81 60.36
N LEU A 522 -9.21 28.58 59.86
CA LEU A 522 -10.12 27.92 58.92
C LEU A 522 -11.12 27.02 59.68
N PRO A 523 -12.38 26.92 59.22
CA PRO A 523 -13.33 25.94 59.73
C PRO A 523 -12.82 24.49 59.62
N ILE A 524 -13.45 23.58 60.36
CA ILE A 524 -13.23 22.13 60.22
C ILE A 524 -13.51 21.74 58.76
N GLY A 525 -12.55 21.09 58.11
CA GLY A 525 -12.64 20.83 56.69
C GLY A 525 -11.36 20.31 56.05
N THR A 526 -11.46 20.00 54.77
CA THR A 526 -10.31 19.68 53.92
C THR A 526 -10.03 20.85 52.99
N TYR A 527 -8.77 21.22 52.91
CA TYR A 527 -8.28 22.32 52.08
C TYR A 527 -7.11 21.84 51.20
N VAL A 528 -6.93 22.48 50.06
CA VAL A 528 -5.77 22.25 49.18
C VAL A 528 -4.84 23.45 49.31
N LEU A 529 -3.61 23.22 49.79
CA LEU A 529 -2.57 24.25 49.83
C LEU A 529 -1.75 24.18 48.55
N VAL A 530 -1.57 25.30 47.86
CA VAL A 530 -0.88 25.40 46.57
C VAL A 530 0.24 26.45 46.65
N THR A 531 1.46 26.10 46.25
CA THR A 531 2.64 26.99 46.33
C THR A 531 2.58 28.15 45.32
N GLN A 532 3.18 29.30 45.66
CA GLN A 532 3.34 30.46 44.76
C GLN A 532 4.79 30.67 44.32
N ARG A 533 5.04 30.89 43.01
CA ARG A 533 6.30 31.46 42.52
C ARG A 533 6.07 32.40 41.34
N GLY A 534 6.39 33.69 41.50
CA GLY A 534 6.40 34.67 40.40
C GLY A 534 5.03 34.98 39.76
N GLY A 535 3.93 34.89 40.51
CA GLY A 535 2.59 35.26 40.03
C GLY A 535 1.91 34.23 39.12
N ARG A 536 2.46 33.02 38.96
CA ARG A 536 1.78 31.87 38.33
C ARG A 536 1.53 30.78 39.37
N VAL A 537 0.34 30.18 39.31
CA VAL A 537 -0.04 29.00 40.11
C VAL A 537 0.42 27.75 39.36
N ALA A 538 1.37 27.02 39.94
CA ALA A 538 1.64 25.58 39.75
C ALA A 538 3.10 25.33 40.13
N LYS A 539 3.33 24.51 41.19
CA LYS A 539 4.57 23.75 41.39
C LYS A 539 4.52 22.70 42.52
N ALA A 540 3.59 22.77 43.47
CA ALA A 540 3.24 21.67 44.39
C ALA A 540 1.89 21.94 45.10
N ALA A 541 1.17 20.87 45.46
CA ALA A 541 -0.02 20.97 46.31
C ALA A 541 -0.01 19.91 47.44
N ILE A 542 -0.54 20.26 48.62
CA ILE A 542 -0.78 19.30 49.71
C ILE A 542 -2.18 19.48 50.27
N LYS A 543 -2.80 18.36 50.66
CA LYS A 543 -4.02 18.38 51.46
C LYS A 543 -3.70 18.93 52.86
N LEU A 544 -4.48 19.88 53.36
CA LEU A 544 -4.54 20.25 54.78
C LEU A 544 -5.87 19.79 55.36
N GLN A 545 -5.84 19.03 56.44
CA GLN A 545 -7.03 18.62 57.17
C GLN A 545 -7.13 19.39 58.49
N VAL A 546 -8.19 20.16 58.64
CA VAL A 546 -8.53 20.88 59.88
C VAL A 546 -9.59 20.08 60.62
N LEU A 547 -9.26 19.65 61.85
CA LEU A 547 -10.13 18.85 62.72
C LEU A 547 -10.82 19.69 63.80
#